data_AF-A0A7R7CG77-F1
#
_entry.id   AF-A0A7R7CG77-F1
#
_cell.length_a   1.000
_cell.length_b   1.000
_cell.length_c   1.000
_cell.angle_alpha   90.00
_cell.angle_beta   90.00
_cell.angle_gamma   90.00
#
_symmetry.space_group_name_H-M   'P 1'
#
loop_
_entity.id
_entity.type
_entity.pdbx_description
1 polymer ?
#
loop_
_entity_poly.entity_id
_entity_poly.type
_entity_poly.pdbx_seq_one_letter_code
_entity_poly.pdbx_strand_id
1 'polypeptide(L)' 'MQTQLTAEEQSKDEFFQQLAKLSEQMVAKHGKDFSMGALVLAARWIAENRIGEARSN' A
#
# COMPACT_ATOMS: atom_id res chain seq x y z
N MET A 1 -25.52 -2.93 17.10
CA MET A 1 -24.79 -1.66 17.25
C MET A 1 -24.21 -1.31 15.90
N GLN A 2 -24.74 -0.29 15.21
CA GLN A 2 -24.20 0.17 13.93
C GLN A 2 -22.94 0.98 14.24
N THR A 3 -21.77 0.37 14.10
CA THR A 3 -20.51 1.10 14.00
C THR A 3 -20.51 1.82 12.66
N GLN A 4 -21.05 3.04 12.64
CA GLN A 4 -20.81 3.96 11.52
C GLN A 4 -19.30 4.16 11.46
N LEU A 5 -18.68 3.63 10.41
CA LEU A 5 -17.28 3.88 10.10
C LEU A 5 -17.08 5.39 10.13
N THR A 6 -16.19 5.84 11.00
CA THR A 6 -15.76 7.23 11.03
C THR A 6 -15.18 7.60 9.66
N ALA A 7 -15.22 8.88 9.29
CA ALA A 7 -14.66 9.33 8.00
C ALA A 7 -13.19 8.90 7.81
N GLU A 8 -12.43 8.77 8.90
CA GLU A 8 -11.07 8.23 8.89
C GLU A 8 -11.01 6.73 8.57
N GLU A 9 -11.93 5.93 9.12
CA GLU A 9 -12.00 4.49 8.82
C GLU A 9 -12.43 4.25 7.38
N GLN A 10 -13.38 5.05 6.86
CA GLN A 10 -13.80 4.97 5.47
C GLN A 10 -12.63 5.33 4.53
N SER A 11 -11.88 6.39 4.84
CA SER A 11 -10.68 6.76 4.08
C SER A 11 -9.63 5.64 4.09
N LYS A 12 -9.36 5.04 5.26
CA LYS A 12 -8.43 3.91 5.38
C LYS A 12 -8.88 2.71 4.54
N ASP A 13 -10.16 2.36 4.59
CA ASP A 13 -10.72 1.26 3.81
C ASP A 13 -10.59 1.49 2.30
N GLU A 14 -10.80 2.71 1.82
CA GLU A 14 -10.57 3.07 0.41
C GLU A 14 -9.12 2.83 -0.02
N PHE A 15 -8.15 3.23 0.80
CA PHE A 15 -6.73 2.96 0.53
C PHE A 15 -6.42 1.46 0.55
N PHE A 16 -6.99 0.69 1.49
CA PHE A 16 -6.83 -0.76 1.52
C PHE A 16 -7.41 -1.42 0.26
N GLN A 17 -8.58 -0.97 -0.22
CA GLN A 17 -9.17 -1.48 -1.46
C GLN A 17 -8.30 -1.16 -2.69
N GLN A 18 -7.72 0.04 -2.75
CA GLN A 18 -6.82 0.42 -3.84
C GLN A 18 -5.53 -0.40 -3.81
N LEU A 19 -4.94 -0.61 -2.62
CA LEU A 19 -3.77 -1.47 -2.44
C LEU A 19 -4.04 -2.91 -2.85
N ALA A 20 -5.21 -3.45 -2.50
CA ALA A 20 -5.63 -4.79 -2.92
C ALA A 20 -5.72 -4.91 -4.44
N LYS A 21 -6.44 -3.98 -5.10
CA LYS A 21 -6.55 -3.94 -6.57
C LYS A 21 -5.21 -3.79 -7.26
N LEU A 22 -4.30 -2.98 -6.71
CA LEU A 22 -2.95 -2.83 -7.25
C LEU A 22 -2.17 -4.13 -7.11
N SER A 23 -2.24 -4.77 -5.94
CA SER A 23 -1.58 -6.05 -5.68
C SER A 23 -2.06 -7.12 -6.65
N GLU A 24 -3.37 -7.24 -6.87
CA GLU A 24 -3.95 -8.18 -7.85
C GLU A 24 -3.44 -7.93 -9.26
N GLN A 25 -3.36 -6.67 -9.71
CA GLN A 25 -2.82 -6.32 -11.01
C GLN A 25 -1.34 -6.68 -11.16
N MET A 26 -0.54 -6.45 -10.10
CA MET A 26 0.88 -6.83 -10.09
C MET A 26 1.04 -8.35 -10.14
N VAL A 27 0.21 -9.09 -9.40
CA VAL A 27 0.23 -10.56 -9.39
C VAL A 27 -0.15 -11.11 -10.75
N ALA A 28 -1.19 -10.57 -11.38
CA ALA A 28 -1.64 -11.00 -12.70
C ALA A 28 -0.59 -10.77 -13.80
N LYS A 29 0.21 -9.70 -13.71
CA LYS A 29 1.23 -9.35 -14.72
C LYS A 29 2.61 -9.96 -14.47
N HIS A 30 3.02 -10.07 -13.22
CA HIS A 30 4.41 -10.37 -12.85
C HIS A 30 4.56 -11.54 -11.86
N GLY A 31 3.44 -12.09 -11.37
CA GLY A 31 3.43 -13.19 -10.42
C GLY A 31 3.45 -12.73 -8.95
N LYS A 32 3.17 -13.70 -8.09
CA LYS A 32 2.98 -13.49 -6.65
C LYS A 32 4.27 -13.04 -5.93
N ASP A 33 5.38 -13.67 -6.26
CA ASP A 33 6.65 -13.43 -5.56
C ASP A 33 7.19 -12.02 -5.80
N PHE A 34 7.11 -11.55 -7.05
CA PHE A 34 7.46 -10.17 -7.40
C PHE A 34 6.58 -9.17 -6.64
N SER A 35 5.26 -9.37 -6.68
CA SER A 35 4.30 -8.44 -6.09
C SER A 35 4.49 -8.31 -4.58
N MET A 36 4.69 -9.45 -3.91
CA MET A 36 4.96 -9.49 -2.48
C MET A 36 6.27 -8.77 -2.13
N GLY A 37 7.35 -9.06 -2.87
CA GLY A 37 8.65 -8.39 -2.66
C GLY A 37 8.58 -6.88 -2.86
N ALA A 38 7.88 -6.42 -3.91
CA ALA A 38 7.70 -5.00 -4.19
C ALA A 38 6.93 -4.27 -3.07
N LEU A 39 5.86 -4.87 -2.55
CA LEU A 39 5.08 -4.29 -1.45
C LEU A 39 5.86 -4.26 -0.14
N VAL A 40 6.66 -5.30 0.15
CA VAL A 40 7.55 -5.32 1.33
C VAL A 40 8.62 -4.24 1.21
N LEU A 41 9.20 -4.03 0.03
CA LEU A 41 10.15 -2.94 -0.21
C LEU A 41 9.51 -1.56 -0.05
N ALA A 42 8.28 -1.39 -0.55
CA ALA A 42 7.53 -0.15 -0.37
C ALA A 42 7.23 0.13 1.12
N ALA A 43 6.79 -0.89 1.87
CA ALA A 43 6.58 -0.78 3.32
C ALA A 43 7.88 -0.43 4.05
N ARG A 44 9.01 -1.04 3.67
CA ARG A 44 10.33 -0.73 4.22
C ARG A 44 10.74 0.72 3.92
N TRP A 45 10.50 1.21 2.72
CA TRP A 45 10.78 2.60 2.35
C TRP A 45 10.02 3.60 3.23
N ILE A 46 8.74 3.31 3.51
CA ILE A 46 7.90 4.09 4.42
C ILE A 46 8.47 4.05 5.85
N ALA A 47 8.81 2.86 6.34
CA ALA A 47 9.37 2.67 7.68
C ALA A 47 10.74 3.33 7.86
N GLU A 48 11.57 3.39 6.81
CA GLU A 48 12.84 4.10 6.80
C GLU A 48 12.67 5.64 6.71
N ASN A 49 11.44 6.15 6.73
CA ASN A 49 11.09 7.58 6.68
C ASN A 49 11.64 8.32 5.46
N ARG A 50 11.94 7.60 4.37
CA ARG A 50 12.45 8.16 3.10
C ARG A 50 11.37 8.84 2.26
N ILE A 51 10.20 9.11 2.85
CA ILE A 51 9.12 9.87 2.20
C ILE A 51 9.53 11.35 2.23
N GLY A 52 10.20 11.80 1.18
CA GLY A 52 10.67 13.20 1.03
C GLY A 52 12.18 13.33 0.82
N GLU A 53 12.97 12.32 1.18
CA GLU A 53 14.41 12.24 0.86
C GLU A 53 14.63 11.55 -0.49
N ALA A 54 14.02 12.07 -1.55
CA ALA A 54 14.56 11.82 -2.88
C ALA A 54 15.89 12.57 -2.95
N ARG A 55 16.98 11.86 -2.62
CA ARG A 55 18.40 12.28 -2.72
C ARG A 55 18.57 13.74 -3.14
N SER A 56 18.72 14.63 -2.17
CA SER A 56 19.47 15.87 -2.38
C SER A 56 20.91 15.46 -2.70
N ASN A 57 21.23 15.39 -3.98
CA ASN A 57 22.56 15.18 -4.53
C ASN A 57 23.00 16.44 -5.29
#